data_AF-A0A810DWL0-F1
#
_entry.id   AF-A0A810DWL0-F1
#
_cell.length_a   1.000
_cell.length_b   1.000
_cell.length_c   1.000
_cell.angle_alpha   90.00
_cell.angle_beta   90.00
_cell.angle_gamma   90.00
#
_symmetry.space_group_name_H-M   'P 1'
#
loop_
_entity.id
_entity.type
_entity.pdbx_description
1 polymer ?
#
loop_
_entity_poly.entity_id
_entity_poly.type
_entity_poly.pdbx_seq_one_letter_code
_entity_poly.pdbx_strand_id
1 'polypeptide(L)'
;MAGNLLVVFLLTMVIHTAETLSYSVRYAGVRLNKIAIALSLTGIIVLVSRTANLIQAPLTAKFVDVARTDSSFPMENYLRIILLGGSLGTLIAIGLFPTFIGLFERIISKLEIQGSIPKLLASVTNGQLKNTRKYIRRPKIGLYYFRYLDVPKRLIVLNIFVTAFYTVGVMSSLFAAHLVPKYSMTASQASGIINGLATILLTIFIDPQLGLITDKATASPEHRSRLGKVYVLLMGSRFLGTLLGQLVLEPAAYLISWVVRLMV
;
A
#
# COMPACT_ATOMS: atom_id res chain seq x y z
N MET A 1 -20.00 -10.62 14.31
CA MET A 1 -18.53 -10.57 14.13
C MET A 1 -18.08 -10.79 12.69
N ALA A 2 -18.57 -11.82 11.98
CA ALA A 2 -18.18 -12.09 10.60
C ALA A 2 -18.39 -10.89 9.63
N GLY A 3 -19.51 -10.17 9.75
CA GLY A 3 -19.76 -8.96 8.96
C GLY A 3 -18.72 -7.85 9.18
N ASN A 4 -18.33 -7.60 10.43
CA ASN A 4 -17.29 -6.60 10.75
C ASN A 4 -15.93 -7.04 10.22
N LEU A 5 -15.59 -8.32 10.33
CA LEU A 5 -14.34 -8.88 9.79
C LEU A 5 -14.29 -8.70 8.27
N LEU A 6 -15.38 -9.01 7.57
CA LEU A 6 -15.47 -8.86 6.12
C LEU A 6 -15.28 -7.39 5.71
N VAL A 7 -15.91 -6.44 6.41
CA VAL A 7 -15.76 -5.01 6.13
C VAL A 7 -14.31 -4.56 6.31
N VAL A 8 -13.67 -4.93 7.42
CA VAL A 8 -12.27 -4.57 7.69
C VAL A 8 -11.33 -5.21 6.66
N PHE A 9 -11.54 -6.49 6.34
CA PHE A 9 -10.78 -7.22 5.33
C PHE A 9 -10.87 -6.58 3.94
N LEU A 10 -12.09 -6.25 3.49
CA LEU A 10 -12.32 -5.59 2.20
C LEU A 10 -11.70 -4.19 2.18
N LEU A 11 -11.80 -3.46 3.30
CA LEU A 11 -11.16 -2.16 3.43
C LEU A 11 -9.63 -2.27 3.32
N THR A 12 -9.00 -3.26 4.00
CA THR A 12 -7.54 -3.50 3.87
C THR A 12 -7.17 -3.81 2.43
N MET A 13 -7.96 -4.65 1.77
CA MET A 13 -7.75 -5.03 0.39
C MET A 13 -7.80 -3.82 -0.53
N VAL A 14 -8.81 -2.96 -0.40
CA VAL A 14 -8.95 -1.74 -1.22
C VAL A 14 -7.80 -0.78 -0.97
N ILE A 15 -7.40 -0.57 0.29
CA ILE A 15 -6.28 0.30 0.66
C ILE A 15 -4.99 -0.19 0.01
N HIS A 16 -4.63 -1.47 0.20
CA HIS A 16 -3.43 -2.03 -0.39
C HIS A 16 -3.48 -2.04 -1.92
N THR A 17 -4.67 -2.23 -2.51
CA THR A 17 -4.86 -2.14 -3.95
C THR A 17 -4.57 -0.72 -4.44
N ALA A 18 -5.15 0.31 -3.81
CA ALA A 18 -4.97 1.71 -4.18
C ALA A 18 -3.52 2.17 -4.02
N GLU A 19 -2.88 1.85 -2.88
CA GLU A 19 -1.47 2.17 -2.65
C GLU A 19 -0.55 1.51 -3.68
N THR A 20 -0.79 0.24 -4.01
CA THR A 20 0.01 -0.47 -5.01
C THR A 20 -0.24 0.10 -6.42
N LEU A 21 -1.49 0.42 -6.76
CA LEU A 21 -1.82 1.03 -8.06
C LEU A 21 -1.24 2.44 -8.23
N SER A 22 -0.84 3.13 -7.17
CA SER A 22 -0.13 4.42 -7.29
C SER A 22 1.15 4.34 -8.13
N TYR A 23 1.81 3.17 -8.19
CA TYR A 23 2.95 2.94 -9.09
C TYR A 23 2.57 3.04 -10.58
N SER A 24 1.34 2.67 -10.96
CA SER A 24 0.88 2.82 -12.34
C SER A 24 0.66 4.27 -12.74
N VAL A 25 0.30 5.13 -11.79
CA VAL A 25 0.22 6.59 -11.99
C VAL A 25 1.60 7.15 -12.30
N ARG A 26 2.61 6.79 -11.48
CA ARG A 26 3.98 7.25 -11.68
C ARG A 26 4.53 6.79 -13.04
N TYR A 27 4.27 5.53 -13.42
CA TYR A 27 4.67 5.01 -14.73
C TYR A 27 3.98 5.73 -15.90
N ALA A 28 2.67 5.96 -15.80
CA ALA A 28 1.91 6.74 -16.78
C ALA A 28 2.46 8.17 -16.92
N GLY A 29 2.83 8.79 -15.80
CA GLY A 29 3.48 10.11 -15.76
C GLY A 29 4.76 10.18 -16.58
N VAL A 30 5.63 9.17 -16.47
CA VAL A 30 6.87 9.10 -17.26
C VAL A 30 6.57 8.87 -18.74
N ARG A 31 5.59 8.02 -19.08
CA ARG A 31 5.20 7.80 -20.49
C ARG A 31 4.69 9.06 -21.17
N LEU A 32 4.04 9.94 -20.42
CA LEU A 32 3.51 11.21 -20.89
C LEU A 32 4.47 12.40 -20.74
N ASN A 33 5.65 12.24 -20.12
CA ASN A 33 6.52 13.35 -19.70
C ASN A 33 5.80 14.38 -18.78
N LYS A 34 4.87 13.91 -17.94
CA LYS A 34 4.06 14.74 -17.01
C LYS A 34 4.24 14.29 -15.56
N ILE A 35 5.49 14.22 -15.11
CA ILE A 35 5.85 13.68 -13.79
C ILE A 35 5.21 14.48 -12.65
N ALA A 36 5.20 15.81 -12.73
CA ALA A 36 4.63 16.66 -11.68
C ALA A 36 3.13 16.38 -11.45
N ILE A 37 2.36 16.24 -12.54
CA ILE A 37 0.93 15.89 -12.46
C ILE A 37 0.74 14.49 -11.89
N ALA A 38 1.57 13.53 -12.31
CA ALA A 38 1.52 12.17 -11.80
C ALA A 38 1.90 12.08 -10.31
N LEU A 39 2.88 12.85 -9.84
CA LEU A 39 3.25 12.93 -8.43
C LEU A 39 2.13 13.52 -7.59
N SER A 40 1.47 14.57 -8.07
CA SER A 40 0.28 15.14 -7.42
C SER A 40 -0.84 14.10 -7.27
N LEU A 41 -1.16 13.38 -8.37
CA LEU A 41 -2.20 12.35 -8.34
C LEU A 41 -1.82 11.16 -7.45
N THR A 42 -0.54 10.76 -7.45
CA THR A 42 -0.02 9.72 -6.55
C THR A 42 -0.17 10.16 -5.09
N GLY A 43 0.19 11.41 -4.76
CA GLY A 43 0.08 11.96 -3.41
C GLY A 43 -1.36 11.91 -2.91
N ILE A 44 -2.33 12.23 -3.76
CA ILE A 44 -3.76 12.17 -3.42
C ILE A 44 -4.21 10.74 -3.15
N ILE A 45 -3.84 9.78 -4.00
CA ILE A 45 -4.18 8.36 -3.80
C ILE A 45 -3.60 7.85 -2.48
N VAL A 46 -2.34 8.19 -2.19
CA VAL A 46 -1.66 7.79 -0.96
C VAL A 46 -2.32 8.44 0.26
N LEU A 47 -2.68 9.74 0.18
CA LEU A 47 -3.36 10.44 1.26
C LEU A 47 -4.71 9.80 1.58
N VAL A 48 -5.54 9.54 0.56
CA VAL A 48 -6.83 8.86 0.73
C VAL A 48 -6.65 7.47 1.33
N SER A 49 -5.63 6.72 0.90
CA SER A 49 -5.32 5.39 1.43
C SER A 49 -4.91 5.43 2.90
N ARG A 50 -4.08 6.41 3.30
CA ARG A 50 -3.69 6.63 4.70
C ARG A 50 -4.89 7.03 5.55
N THR A 51 -5.76 7.92 5.06
CA THR A 51 -6.98 8.29 5.77
C THR A 51 -7.90 7.08 5.96
N ALA A 52 -8.03 6.22 4.95
CA ALA A 52 -8.79 4.98 5.06
C ALA A 52 -8.18 4.01 6.09
N ASN A 53 -6.85 3.93 6.20
CA ASN A 53 -6.17 3.17 7.27
C ASN A 53 -6.51 3.71 8.67
N LEU A 54 -6.61 5.03 8.85
CA LEU A 54 -7.01 5.64 10.12
C LEU A 54 -8.46 5.30 10.49
N ILE A 55 -9.36 5.20 9.51
CA ILE A 55 -10.75 4.75 9.71
C ILE A 55 -10.79 3.25 10.03
N GLN A 56 -9.91 2.46 9.43
CA GLN A 56 -9.82 1.02 9.67
C GLN A 56 -9.39 0.67 11.10
N ALA A 57 -8.50 1.47 11.72
CA ALA A 57 -7.94 1.17 13.04
C ALA A 57 -9.03 1.04 14.13
N PRO A 58 -9.97 1.98 14.31
CA PRO A 58 -11.11 1.83 15.24
C PRO A 58 -12.02 0.64 14.93
N LEU A 59 -12.26 0.34 13.65
CA LEU A 59 -13.07 -0.82 13.26
C LEU A 59 -12.41 -2.14 13.69
N THR A 60 -11.08 -2.19 13.62
CA THR A 60 -10.28 -3.33 14.06
C THR A 60 -10.19 -3.40 15.59
N ALA A 61 -10.12 -2.25 16.28
CA ALA A 61 -10.10 -2.19 17.74
C ALA A 61 -11.32 -2.85 18.39
N LYS A 62 -12.48 -2.86 17.72
CA LYS A 62 -13.66 -3.60 18.19
C LYS A 62 -13.39 -5.10 18.41
N PHE A 63 -12.47 -5.72 17.67
CA PHE A 63 -12.09 -7.11 17.90
C PHE A 63 -11.29 -7.28 19.19
N VAL A 64 -10.50 -6.28 19.57
CA VAL A 64 -9.78 -6.24 20.86
C VAL A 64 -10.78 -6.20 21.99
N ASP A 65 -11.80 -5.34 21.90
CA ASP A 65 -12.81 -5.17 22.96
C ASP A 65 -13.59 -6.47 23.21
N VAL A 66 -13.90 -7.20 22.12
CA VAL A 66 -14.56 -8.51 22.19
C VAL A 66 -13.64 -9.57 22.79
N ALA A 67 -12.36 -9.57 22.39
CA ALA A 67 -11.37 -10.49 22.96
C ALA A 67 -11.14 -10.25 24.46
N ARG A 68 -11.44 -9.06 24.98
CA ARG A 68 -11.36 -8.76 26.42
C ARG A 68 -12.52 -9.35 27.21
N THR A 69 -13.71 -9.46 26.61
CA THR A 69 -14.89 -10.03 27.25
C THR A 69 -15.02 -11.54 27.04
N ASP A 70 -14.51 -12.04 25.91
CA ASP A 70 -14.51 -13.46 25.57
C ASP A 70 -13.07 -13.94 25.30
N SER A 71 -12.51 -14.66 26.28
CA SER A 71 -11.15 -15.22 26.20
C SER A 71 -11.01 -16.36 25.20
N SER A 72 -12.12 -16.95 24.73
CA SER A 72 -12.11 -17.98 23.69
C SER A 72 -12.01 -17.39 22.28
N PHE A 73 -12.14 -16.07 22.14
CA PHE A 73 -12.13 -15.41 20.84
C PHE A 73 -10.73 -15.46 20.19
N PRO A 74 -10.57 -16.09 19.01
CA PRO A 74 -9.27 -16.25 18.37
C PRO A 74 -8.84 -14.96 17.65
N MET A 75 -8.51 -13.92 18.42
CA MET A 75 -8.17 -12.58 17.92
C MET A 75 -7.02 -12.60 16.91
N GLU A 76 -5.98 -13.39 17.17
CA GLU A 76 -4.83 -13.51 16.28
C GLU A 76 -5.24 -13.95 14.87
N ASN A 77 -6.14 -14.95 14.76
CA ASN A 77 -6.63 -15.43 13.47
C ASN A 77 -7.39 -14.33 12.72
N TYR A 78 -8.19 -13.53 13.42
CA TYR A 78 -8.90 -12.39 12.82
C TYR A 78 -7.91 -11.36 12.27
N LEU A 79 -6.86 -11.00 13.02
CA LEU A 79 -5.83 -10.07 12.54
C LEU A 79 -5.04 -10.63 11.36
N ARG A 80 -4.67 -11.91 11.38
CA ARG A 80 -4.00 -12.58 10.26
C ARG A 80 -4.86 -12.58 8.99
N ILE A 81 -6.16 -12.85 9.12
CA ILE A 81 -7.12 -12.76 8.00
C ILE A 81 -7.15 -11.34 7.45
N ILE A 82 -7.21 -10.32 8.30
CA ILE A 82 -7.20 -8.91 7.86
C ILE A 82 -5.91 -8.59 7.09
N LEU A 83 -4.75 -9.02 7.59
CA LEU A 83 -3.46 -8.87 6.91
C LEU A 83 -3.40 -9.63 5.57
N LEU A 84 -4.09 -10.77 5.45
CA LEU A 84 -4.20 -11.49 4.16
C LEU A 84 -4.95 -10.64 3.13
N GLY A 85 -5.91 -9.83 3.57
CA GLY A 85 -6.59 -8.83 2.73
C GLY A 85 -5.60 -7.87 2.07
N GLY A 86 -4.56 -7.44 2.80
CA GLY A 86 -3.50 -6.59 2.24
C GLY A 86 -2.69 -7.29 1.15
N SER A 87 -2.33 -8.56 1.37
CA SER A 87 -1.60 -9.37 0.38
C SER A 87 -2.44 -9.62 -0.88
N LEU A 88 -3.71 -9.94 -0.71
CA LEU A 88 -4.67 -10.11 -1.83
C LEU A 88 -4.88 -8.79 -2.58
N GLY A 89 -4.99 -7.66 -1.87
CA GLY A 89 -5.11 -6.35 -2.48
C GLY A 89 -3.90 -5.98 -3.33
N THR A 90 -2.69 -6.24 -2.83
CA THR A 90 -1.47 -6.05 -3.62
C THR A 90 -1.41 -6.99 -4.83
N LEU A 91 -1.84 -8.24 -4.70
CA LEU A 91 -1.91 -9.19 -5.82
C LEU A 91 -2.91 -8.75 -6.90
N ILE A 92 -4.09 -8.29 -6.49
CA ILE A 92 -5.11 -7.71 -7.37
C ILE A 92 -4.53 -6.49 -8.11
N ALA A 93 -3.85 -5.60 -7.39
CA ALA A 93 -3.19 -4.45 -8.01
C ALA A 93 -2.13 -4.84 -9.04
N ILE A 94 -1.32 -5.88 -8.79
CA ILE A 94 -0.35 -6.40 -9.77
C ILE A 94 -1.06 -6.88 -11.04
N GLY A 95 -2.18 -7.60 -10.90
CA GLY A 95 -2.98 -8.04 -12.06
C GLY A 95 -3.62 -6.87 -12.82
N LEU A 96 -4.07 -5.84 -12.10
CA LEU A 96 -4.71 -4.65 -12.66
C LEU A 96 -3.70 -3.62 -13.20
N PHE A 97 -2.43 -3.69 -12.81
CA PHE A 97 -1.37 -2.76 -13.17
C PHE A 97 -1.33 -2.38 -14.65
N PRO A 98 -1.24 -3.30 -15.63
CA PRO A 98 -1.20 -2.95 -17.06
C PRO A 98 -2.43 -2.19 -17.55
N THR A 99 -3.60 -2.48 -16.97
CA THR A 99 -4.85 -1.80 -17.32
C THR A 99 -4.90 -0.39 -16.74
N PHE A 100 -4.44 -0.23 -15.49
CA PHE A 100 -4.45 1.06 -14.82
C PHE A 100 -3.42 2.05 -15.36
N ILE A 101 -2.31 1.59 -15.96
CA ILE A 101 -1.38 2.48 -16.67
C ILE A 101 -2.13 3.28 -17.76
N GLY A 102 -2.88 2.60 -18.64
CA GLY A 102 -3.63 3.28 -19.70
C GLY A 102 -4.79 4.13 -19.19
N LEU A 103 -5.40 3.75 -18.06
CA LEU A 103 -6.41 4.56 -17.39
C LEU A 103 -5.81 5.86 -16.87
N PHE A 104 -4.69 5.78 -16.14
CA PHE A 104 -4.04 6.95 -15.57
C PHE A 104 -3.40 7.85 -16.62
N GLU A 105 -2.93 7.32 -17.75
CA GLU A 105 -2.52 8.16 -18.89
C GLU A 105 -3.63 9.12 -19.29
N ARG A 106 -4.88 8.65 -19.40
CA ARG A 106 -6.02 9.50 -19.73
C ARG A 106 -6.37 10.48 -18.62
N ILE A 107 -6.31 10.04 -17.37
CA ILE A 107 -6.61 10.91 -16.22
C ILE A 107 -5.58 12.05 -16.18
N ILE A 108 -4.29 11.74 -16.38
CA ILE A 108 -3.22 12.73 -16.41
C ILE A 108 -3.42 13.71 -17.58
N SER A 109 -3.68 13.23 -18.80
CA SER A 109 -3.92 14.10 -19.96
C SER A 109 -5.15 15.00 -19.78
N LYS A 110 -6.22 14.51 -19.13
CA LYS A 110 -7.39 15.33 -18.81
C LYS A 110 -7.12 16.34 -17.70
N LEU A 111 -6.35 15.93 -16.69
CA LEU A 111 -6.00 16.79 -15.57
C LEU A 111 -5.12 17.95 -16.03
N GLU A 112 -4.25 17.70 -17.00
CA GLU A 112 -3.46 18.74 -17.66
C GLU A 112 -4.34 19.82 -18.30
N ILE A 113 -5.39 19.43 -19.02
CA ILE A 113 -6.29 20.37 -19.70
C ILE A 113 -7.17 21.13 -18.69
N GLN A 114 -7.66 20.46 -17.67
CA GLN A 114 -8.64 21.05 -16.74
C GLN A 114 -8.01 21.81 -15.57
N GLY A 115 -6.75 21.54 -15.26
CA GLY A 115 -5.98 22.22 -14.21
C GLY A 115 -6.42 21.92 -12.77
N SER A 116 -7.56 21.25 -12.55
CA SER A 116 -7.99 20.85 -11.20
C SER A 116 -8.77 19.53 -11.18
N ILE A 117 -8.57 18.78 -10.09
CA ILE A 117 -9.22 17.47 -9.88
C ILE A 117 -10.73 17.58 -9.65
N PRO A 118 -11.27 18.57 -8.91
CA PRO A 118 -12.71 18.73 -8.77
C PRO A 118 -13.41 18.95 -10.13
N LYS A 119 -12.81 19.75 -11.03
CA LYS A 119 -13.32 19.93 -12.39
C LYS A 119 -13.23 18.63 -13.18
N LEU A 120 -12.14 17.87 -13.02
CA LEU A 120 -11.98 16.56 -13.66
C LEU A 120 -13.09 15.60 -13.30
N LEU A 121 -13.42 15.48 -12.01
CA LEU A 121 -14.51 14.62 -11.54
C LEU A 121 -15.88 15.10 -12.08
N ALA A 122 -16.13 16.42 -12.08
CA ALA A 122 -17.36 16.98 -12.63
C ALA A 122 -17.52 16.75 -14.15
N SER A 123 -16.41 16.61 -14.88
CA SER A 123 -16.41 16.39 -16.33
C SER A 123 -16.59 14.93 -16.76
N VAL A 124 -16.60 13.97 -15.83
CA VAL A 124 -16.70 12.54 -16.18
C VAL A 124 -18.15 12.16 -16.49
N THR A 125 -18.46 11.93 -17.77
CA THR A 125 -19.79 11.44 -18.19
C THR A 125 -19.89 9.90 -18.14
N ASN A 126 -21.07 9.36 -17.78
CA ASN A 126 -21.35 7.91 -17.69
C ASN A 126 -20.96 7.10 -18.94
N GLY A 127 -21.01 7.69 -20.15
CA GLY A 127 -20.61 7.04 -21.40
C GLY A 127 -19.10 6.76 -21.50
N GLN A 128 -18.26 7.61 -20.90
CA GLN A 128 -16.81 7.43 -20.90
C GLN A 128 -16.36 6.35 -19.90
N LEU A 129 -17.11 6.18 -18.81
CA LEU A 129 -16.89 5.10 -17.83
C LEU A 129 -17.19 3.72 -18.44
N LYS A 130 -18.22 3.61 -19.29
CA LYS A 130 -18.61 2.36 -19.96
C LYS A 130 -17.59 1.92 -21.02
N ASN A 131 -16.89 2.87 -21.66
CA ASN A 131 -15.87 2.58 -22.67
C ASN A 131 -14.52 2.12 -22.04
N THR A 132 -14.33 2.28 -20.74
CA THR A 132 -13.13 1.82 -20.00
C THR A 132 -12.98 0.30 -20.05
N ARG A 133 -14.08 -0.47 -20.12
CA ARG A 133 -14.07 -1.95 -20.22
C ARG A 133 -13.35 -2.48 -21.48
N LYS A 134 -13.27 -1.70 -22.57
CA LYS A 134 -12.60 -2.12 -23.83
C LYS A 134 -11.06 -2.13 -23.73
N TYR A 135 -10.49 -1.61 -22.64
CA TYR A 135 -9.05 -1.42 -22.48
C TYR A 135 -8.39 -2.37 -21.47
N ILE A 136 -9.12 -3.41 -21.04
CA ILE A 136 -8.56 -4.47 -20.20
C ILE A 136 -7.45 -5.17 -21.00
N ARG A 137 -6.19 -4.85 -20.66
CA ARG A 137 -5.03 -5.51 -21.24
C ARG A 137 -4.63 -6.65 -20.32
N ARG A 138 -4.58 -7.88 -20.88
CA ARG A 138 -4.09 -9.04 -20.14
C ARG A 138 -2.60 -8.86 -19.81
N PRO A 139 -2.17 -9.22 -18.58
CA PRO A 139 -0.76 -9.17 -18.21
C PRO A 139 0.02 -10.17 -19.08
N LYS A 140 0.95 -9.69 -19.90
CA LYS A 140 1.93 -10.56 -20.57
C LYS A 140 3.08 -10.81 -19.60
N ILE A 141 2.97 -11.87 -18.80
CA ILE A 141 4.02 -12.30 -17.87
C ILE A 141 5.06 -13.08 -18.66
N GLY A 142 6.03 -12.40 -19.24
CA GLY A 142 7.22 -13.04 -19.79
C GLY A 142 8.23 -13.29 -18.68
N LEU A 143 8.34 -14.52 -18.18
CA LEU A 143 9.31 -14.91 -17.13
C LEU A 143 10.79 -14.77 -17.55
N TYR A 144 11.07 -14.64 -18.85
CA TYR A 144 12.44 -14.64 -19.40
C TYR A 144 13.24 -13.33 -19.26
N TYR A 145 12.71 -12.31 -18.55
CA TYR A 145 13.23 -10.93 -18.59
C TYR A 145 13.78 -10.37 -17.28
N PHE A 146 14.03 -11.21 -16.26
CA PHE A 146 14.58 -10.79 -14.95
C PHE A 146 16.11 -10.62 -14.91
N ARG A 147 16.82 -10.94 -16.00
CA ARG A 147 18.28 -10.79 -16.09
C ARG A 147 18.60 -9.31 -16.39
N TYR A 148 19.17 -8.62 -15.39
CA TYR A 148 19.64 -7.22 -15.45
C TYR A 148 18.55 -6.14 -15.36
N LEU A 149 17.91 -6.02 -14.19
CA LEU A 149 17.39 -4.72 -13.75
C LEU A 149 18.49 -4.03 -12.94
N ASP A 150 18.89 -2.81 -13.30
CA ASP A 150 19.77 -1.93 -12.52
C ASP A 150 19.10 -1.40 -11.24
N VAL A 151 18.25 -2.21 -10.63
CA VAL A 151 17.61 -1.91 -9.36
C VAL A 151 18.51 -2.44 -8.25
N PRO A 152 18.97 -1.58 -7.32
CA PRO A 152 19.80 -2.04 -6.21
C PRO A 152 19.07 -3.14 -5.43
N LYS A 153 19.72 -4.30 -5.21
CA LYS A 153 19.14 -5.38 -4.38
C LYS A 153 18.74 -4.87 -2.99
N ARG A 154 19.51 -3.91 -2.46
CA ARG A 154 19.22 -3.20 -1.21
C ARG A 154 17.85 -2.51 -1.23
N LEU A 155 17.43 -1.93 -2.35
CA LEU A 155 16.11 -1.29 -2.48
C LEU A 155 14.98 -2.31 -2.31
N ILE A 156 15.12 -3.47 -2.95
CA ILE A 156 14.12 -4.54 -2.93
C ILE A 156 13.96 -5.05 -1.50
N VAL A 157 15.07 -5.39 -0.85
CA VAL A 157 15.09 -5.90 0.54
C VAL A 157 14.49 -4.88 1.48
N LEU A 158 14.93 -3.62 1.37
CA LEU A 158 14.40 -2.54 2.19
C LEU A 158 12.90 -2.33 1.97
N ASN A 159 12.41 -2.40 0.72
CA ASN A 159 10.99 -2.28 0.43
C ASN A 159 10.16 -3.41 1.06
N ILE A 160 10.68 -4.64 1.10
CA ILE A 160 10.05 -5.78 1.80
C ILE A 160 9.91 -5.44 3.29
N PHE A 161 10.99 -5.04 3.95
CA PHE A 161 10.98 -4.76 5.39
C PHE A 161 10.10 -3.57 5.74
N VAL A 162 10.25 -2.45 5.04
CA VAL A 162 9.44 -1.24 5.28
C VAL A 162 7.96 -1.52 5.05
N THR A 163 7.62 -2.29 4.01
CA THR A 163 6.23 -2.70 3.78
C THR A 163 5.72 -3.60 4.90
N ALA A 164 6.52 -4.53 5.41
CA ALA A 164 6.11 -5.40 6.51
C ALA A 164 5.79 -4.58 7.77
N PHE A 165 6.68 -3.66 8.17
CA PHE A 165 6.44 -2.78 9.33
C PHE A 165 5.23 -1.88 9.14
N TYR A 166 5.07 -1.27 7.95
CA TYR A 166 3.91 -0.43 7.64
C TYR A 166 2.59 -1.22 7.73
N THR A 167 2.57 -2.44 7.20
CA THR A 167 1.36 -3.28 7.15
C THR A 167 0.98 -3.79 8.55
N VAL A 168 1.97 -4.16 9.36
CA VAL A 168 1.75 -4.77 10.68
C VAL A 168 1.56 -3.74 11.79
N GLY A 169 2.03 -2.50 11.64
CA GLY A 169 2.11 -1.53 12.73
C GLY A 169 0.82 -1.35 13.52
N VAL A 170 -0.30 -1.14 12.83
CA VAL A 170 -1.63 -1.00 13.48
C VAL A 170 -2.07 -2.34 14.10
N MET A 171 -1.96 -3.45 13.37
CA MET A 171 -2.44 -4.75 13.86
C MET A 171 -1.66 -5.24 15.08
N SER A 172 -0.33 -5.10 15.07
CA SER A 172 0.55 -5.46 16.19
C SER A 172 0.34 -4.59 17.42
N SER A 173 0.10 -3.28 17.27
CA SER A 173 -0.23 -2.40 18.40
C SER A 173 -1.57 -2.75 19.07
N LEU A 174 -2.58 -3.12 18.27
CA LEU A 174 -3.88 -3.59 18.79
C LEU A 174 -3.73 -4.94 19.49
N PHE A 175 -2.90 -5.83 18.95
CA PHE A 175 -2.58 -7.10 19.61
C PHE A 175 -1.79 -6.89 20.90
N ALA A 176 -0.81 -5.99 20.92
CA ALA A 176 -0.07 -5.61 22.13
C ALA A 176 -1.00 -5.01 23.22
N ALA A 177 -2.01 -4.25 22.81
CA ALA A 177 -3.03 -3.69 23.70
C ALA A 177 -3.94 -4.77 24.33
N HIS A 178 -4.08 -5.92 23.67
CA HIS A 178 -4.72 -7.11 24.23
C HIS A 178 -3.77 -7.86 25.18
N LEU A 179 -2.49 -8.03 24.81
CA LEU A 179 -1.47 -8.72 25.64
C LEU A 179 -1.17 -8.00 26.97
N VAL A 180 -1.34 -6.68 27.02
CA VAL A 180 -1.10 -5.87 28.23
C VAL A 180 -2.31 -4.98 28.56
N PRO A 181 -3.41 -5.55 29.10
CA PRO A 181 -4.66 -4.82 29.32
C PRO A 181 -4.52 -3.57 30.20
N LYS A 182 -3.59 -3.59 31.17
CA LYS A 182 -3.29 -2.47 32.09
C LYS A 182 -2.77 -1.22 31.34
N TYR A 183 -2.06 -1.41 30.24
CA TYR A 183 -1.46 -0.33 29.43
C TYR A 183 -2.04 -0.30 28.01
N SER A 184 -3.28 -0.76 27.86
CA SER A 184 -3.94 -0.95 26.56
C SER A 184 -4.01 0.34 25.74
N MET A 185 -4.25 1.50 26.38
CA MET A 185 -4.23 2.80 25.69
C MET A 185 -2.83 3.17 25.18
N THR A 186 -1.80 3.00 26.00
CA THR A 186 -0.41 3.28 25.59
C THR A 186 0.03 2.37 24.45
N ALA A 187 -0.31 1.07 24.54
CA ALA A 187 0.01 0.10 23.51
C ALA A 187 -0.71 0.36 22.19
N SER A 188 -1.99 0.76 22.19
CA SER A 188 -2.72 1.09 20.96
C SER A 188 -2.21 2.37 20.29
N GLN A 189 -1.78 3.36 21.08
CA GLN A 189 -1.21 4.61 20.56
C GLN A 189 0.20 4.44 19.98
N ALA A 190 0.92 3.36 20.33
CA ALA A 190 2.20 3.03 19.70
C ALA A 190 2.09 2.82 18.18
N SER A 191 0.89 2.51 17.67
CA SER A 191 0.60 2.44 16.23
C SER A 191 1.04 3.68 15.45
N GLY A 192 0.80 4.88 16.01
CA GLY A 192 1.15 6.15 15.38
C GLY A 192 2.65 6.33 15.23
N ILE A 193 3.41 5.92 16.25
CA ILE A 193 4.87 5.95 16.24
C ILE A 193 5.41 4.99 15.17
N ILE A 194 4.90 3.75 15.14
CA ILE A 194 5.35 2.73 14.17
C ILE A 194 5.05 3.19 12.74
N ASN A 195 3.86 3.73 12.49
CA ASN A 195 3.48 4.22 11.17
C ASN A 195 4.30 5.46 10.74
N GLY A 196 4.57 6.37 11.69
CA GLY A 196 5.47 7.50 11.49
C GLY A 196 6.87 7.05 11.10
N LEU A 197 7.44 6.10 11.84
CA LEU A 197 8.76 5.52 11.54
C LEU A 197 8.77 4.82 10.18
N ALA A 198 7.76 4.02 9.86
CA ALA A 198 7.67 3.37 8.55
C ALA A 198 7.60 4.39 7.40
N THR A 199 6.86 5.49 7.60
CA THR A 199 6.77 6.59 6.63
C THR A 199 8.10 7.30 6.45
N ILE A 200 8.83 7.55 7.54
CA ILE A 200 10.18 8.13 7.49
C ILE A 200 11.14 7.22 6.72
N LEU A 201 11.14 5.91 7.04
CA LEU A 201 11.98 4.93 6.33
C LEU A 201 11.67 4.87 4.84
N LEU A 202 10.39 4.89 4.47
CA LEU A 202 9.96 4.93 3.07
C LEU A 202 10.46 6.21 2.38
N THR A 203 10.30 7.35 3.03
CA THR A 203 10.64 8.66 2.44
C THR A 203 12.15 8.87 2.32
N ILE A 204 12.95 8.42 3.28
CA ILE A 204 14.41 8.61 3.27
C ILE A 204 15.10 7.62 2.33
N PHE A 205 14.65 6.37 2.29
CA PHE A 205 15.41 5.31 1.62
C PHE A 205 14.79 4.83 0.30
N ILE A 206 13.47 4.90 0.13
CA ILE A 206 12.78 4.37 -1.06
C ILE A 206 12.50 5.49 -2.07
N ASP A 207 11.94 6.61 -1.63
CA ASP A 207 11.52 7.70 -2.53
C ASP A 207 12.67 8.32 -3.33
N PRO A 208 13.88 8.59 -2.79
CA PRO A 208 14.98 9.13 -3.58
C PRO A 208 15.46 8.18 -4.68
N GLN A 209 15.49 6.88 -4.39
CA GLN A 209 15.87 5.88 -5.39
C GLN A 209 14.82 5.75 -6.49
N LEU A 210 13.54 5.77 -6.13
CA LEU A 210 12.44 5.84 -7.09
C LEU A 210 12.51 7.12 -7.94
N GLY A 211 12.85 8.26 -7.33
CA GLY A 211 13.07 9.53 -8.01
C GLY A 211 14.16 9.43 -9.07
N LEU A 212 15.34 8.92 -8.72
CA LEU A 212 16.47 8.73 -9.66
C LEU A 212 16.13 7.77 -10.80
N ILE A 213 15.43 6.67 -10.51
CA ILE A 213 14.99 5.70 -11.54
C ILE A 213 13.98 6.37 -12.49
N THR A 214 13.06 7.16 -11.95
CA THR A 214 12.04 7.89 -12.70
C THR A 214 12.67 8.97 -13.59
N ASP A 215 13.66 9.69 -13.08
CA ASP A 215 14.38 10.73 -13.81
C ASP A 215 15.15 10.15 -15.01
N LYS A 216 15.94 9.08 -14.79
CA LYS A 216 16.63 8.33 -15.86
C LYS A 216 15.68 7.81 -16.94
N ALA A 217 14.50 7.34 -16.54
CA ALA A 217 13.46 6.85 -17.45
C ALA A 217 12.74 7.97 -18.21
N THR A 218 12.79 9.20 -17.71
CA THR A 218 12.27 10.37 -18.41
C THR A 218 13.26 10.81 -19.47
N ALA A 219 14.55 10.87 -19.12
CA ALA A 219 15.62 11.32 -20.01
C ALA A 219 15.92 10.36 -21.18
N SER A 220 15.69 9.05 -21.02
CA SER A 220 16.04 8.07 -22.04
C SER A 220 14.90 7.09 -22.38
N PRO A 221 14.60 6.88 -23.69
CA PRO A 221 13.58 5.92 -24.13
C PRO A 221 13.87 4.47 -23.70
N GLU A 222 15.16 4.10 -23.63
CA GLU A 222 15.56 2.76 -23.21
C GLU A 222 15.16 2.48 -21.75
N HIS A 223 15.50 3.39 -20.83
CA HIS A 223 15.13 3.24 -19.40
C HIS A 223 13.62 3.33 -19.19
N ARG A 224 12.90 4.11 -20.02
CA ARG A 224 11.43 4.16 -20.01
C ARG A 224 10.79 2.79 -20.23
N SER A 225 11.30 2.02 -21.20
CA SER A 225 10.80 0.68 -21.50
C SER A 225 11.05 -0.32 -20.35
N ARG A 226 12.13 -0.09 -19.59
CA ARG A 226 12.53 -0.91 -18.43
C ARG A 226 11.78 -0.52 -17.15
N LEU A 227 11.32 0.72 -17.02
CA LEU A 227 10.66 1.25 -15.82
C LEU A 227 9.43 0.45 -15.40
N GLY A 228 8.64 -0.05 -16.37
CA GLY A 228 7.49 -0.92 -16.07
C GLY A 228 7.91 -2.19 -15.33
N LYS A 229 9.07 -2.77 -15.68
CA LYS A 229 9.63 -3.95 -14.99
C LYS A 229 10.08 -3.61 -13.57
N VAL A 230 10.67 -2.42 -13.38
CA VAL A 230 11.07 -1.94 -12.05
C VAL A 230 9.87 -1.82 -11.13
N TYR A 231 8.77 -1.23 -11.61
CA TYR A 231 7.54 -1.14 -10.83
C TYR A 231 6.94 -2.51 -10.52
N VAL A 232 6.92 -3.45 -11.47
CA VAL A 232 6.46 -4.83 -11.20
C VAL A 232 7.33 -5.51 -10.14
N LEU A 233 8.66 -5.33 -10.18
CA LEU A 233 9.57 -5.84 -9.17
C LEU A 233 9.30 -5.23 -7.79
N LEU A 234 9.06 -3.91 -7.73
CA LEU A 234 8.74 -3.22 -6.48
C LEU A 234 7.38 -3.65 -5.92
N MET A 235 6.38 -3.87 -6.78
CA MET A 235 5.10 -4.46 -6.35
C MET A 235 5.27 -5.89 -5.84
N GLY A 236 6.11 -6.69 -6.49
CA GLY A 236 6.45 -8.04 -6.03
C GLY A 236 7.13 -8.00 -4.65
N SER A 237 8.08 -7.08 -4.44
CA SER A 237 8.71 -6.88 -3.14
C SER A 237 7.72 -6.38 -2.08
N ARG A 238 6.76 -5.53 -2.45
CA ARG A 238 5.67 -5.10 -1.57
C ARG A 238 4.78 -6.29 -1.17
N PHE A 239 4.42 -7.16 -2.12
CA PHE A 239 3.67 -8.39 -1.83
C PHE A 239 4.43 -9.34 -0.89
N LEU A 240 5.74 -9.52 -1.11
CA LEU A 240 6.57 -10.27 -0.17
C LEU A 240 6.62 -9.60 1.21
N GLY A 241 6.63 -8.28 1.27
CA GLY A 241 6.54 -7.51 2.51
C GLY A 241 5.22 -7.72 3.26
N THR A 242 4.08 -7.75 2.55
CA THR A 242 2.79 -8.02 3.20
C THR A 242 2.69 -9.45 3.72
N LEU A 243 3.30 -10.42 3.03
CA LEU A 243 3.43 -11.79 3.52
C LEU A 243 4.38 -11.89 4.71
N LEU A 244 5.54 -11.23 4.66
CA LEU A 244 6.44 -11.13 5.80
C LEU A 244 5.74 -10.52 7.02
N GLY A 245 4.82 -9.58 6.78
CA GLY A 245 3.96 -9.01 7.82
C GLY A 245 3.16 -10.06 8.61
N GLN A 246 2.74 -11.15 7.98
CA GLN A 246 2.07 -12.25 8.69
C GLN A 246 2.98 -12.87 9.77
N LEU A 247 4.26 -13.02 9.46
CA LEU A 247 5.24 -13.59 10.38
C LEU A 247 5.65 -12.57 11.44
N VAL A 248 5.72 -11.29 11.07
CA VAL A 248 6.17 -10.19 11.95
C VAL A 248 5.09 -9.74 12.93
N LEU A 249 3.80 -10.06 12.69
CA LEU A 249 2.67 -9.63 13.54
C LEU A 249 2.90 -9.87 15.04
N GLU A 250 3.17 -11.12 15.39
CA GLU A 250 3.33 -11.56 16.77
C GLU A 250 4.61 -11.02 17.43
N PRO A 251 5.82 -11.17 16.85
CA PRO A 251 7.03 -10.63 17.46
C PRO A 251 6.99 -9.09 17.59
N ALA A 252 6.36 -8.40 16.63
CA ALA A 252 6.15 -6.96 16.75
C ALA A 252 5.24 -6.60 17.92
N ALA A 253 4.16 -7.37 18.16
CA ALA A 253 3.27 -7.12 19.29
C ALA A 253 3.98 -7.33 20.63
N TYR A 254 4.78 -8.40 20.78
CA TYR A 254 5.59 -8.61 21.98
C TYR A 254 6.62 -7.52 22.20
N LEU A 255 7.28 -7.04 21.14
CA LEU A 255 8.22 -5.93 21.23
C LEU A 255 7.51 -4.66 21.73
N ILE A 256 6.34 -4.33 21.18
CA ILE A 256 5.53 -3.19 21.63
C ILE A 256 5.14 -3.35 23.10
N SER A 257 4.65 -4.53 23.49
CA SER A 257 4.29 -4.83 24.87
C SER A 257 5.48 -4.69 25.83
N TRP A 258 6.67 -5.08 25.42
CA TRP A 258 7.90 -4.92 26.21
C TRP A 258 8.28 -3.45 26.37
N VAL A 259 8.29 -2.68 25.28
CA VAL A 259 8.59 -1.23 25.31
C VAL A 259 7.59 -0.48 26.20
N VAL A 260 6.29 -0.78 26.08
CA VAL A 260 5.24 -0.14 26.87
C VAL A 260 5.42 -0.40 28.37
N ARG A 261 5.85 -1.61 28.76
CA ARG A 261 6.14 -1.94 30.17
C ARG A 261 7.38 -1.25 30.72
N LEU A 262 8.30 -0.81 29.87
CA LEU A 262 9.48 -0.03 30.29
C LEU A 262 9.19 1.46 30.42
N MET A 263 8.19 1.96 29.68
CA MET A 263 7.81 3.38 29.70
C MET A 263 6.95 3.77 30.91
N VAL A 264 6.35 2.79 31.61
CA VAL A 264 5.40 3.00 32.73
C VAL A 264 5.81 2.19 33.94
#